data_AF-A0AAD1EKB8-F1
#
_entry.id   AF-A0AAD1EKB8-F1
#
_cell.length_a   1.000
_cell.length_b   1.000
_cell.length_c   1.000
_cell.angle_alpha   90.00
_cell.angle_beta   90.00
_cell.angle_gamma   90.00
#
_symmetry.space_group_name_H-M   'P 1'
#
loop_
_entity.id
_entity.type
_entity.pdbx_description
1 polymer ?
#
loop_
_entity_poly.entity_id
_entity_poly.type
_entity_poly.pdbx_seq_one_letter_code
_entity_poly.pdbx_strand_id
1 'polypeptide(L)'
;MRRFTRLTNGFSKKVENHAFAVAAVALHMMYFNFVRIHSKLLMSPAMAAGVSDKLWEVADIVALVEAGEEAPAKRGPYKKSAA
;
A
#
# COMPACT_ATOMS: atom_id res chain seq x y z
N MET A 1 6.51 9.99 -0.82
CA MET A 1 5.32 10.15 -1.70
C MET A 1 5.06 11.63 -2.02
N ARG A 2 4.97 12.03 -3.30
CA ARG A 2 4.73 13.45 -3.68
C ARG A 2 3.27 13.90 -3.62
N ARG A 3 2.30 12.98 -3.52
CA ARG A 3 0.87 13.33 -3.41
C ARG A 3 0.50 14.09 -2.12
N PHE A 4 1.31 13.99 -1.07
CA PHE A 4 1.08 14.68 0.21
C PHE A 4 1.93 15.94 0.40
N THR A 5 2.84 16.25 -0.53
CA THR A 5 3.68 17.44 -0.43
C THR A 5 2.95 18.67 -0.97
N ARG A 6 3.22 19.83 -0.36
CA ARG A 6 2.70 21.14 -0.77
C ARG A 6 3.14 21.49 -2.22
N LEU A 7 2.31 22.21 -2.97
CA LEU A 7 2.57 22.61 -4.37
C LEU A 7 2.84 21.42 -5.31
N THR A 8 1.98 20.42 -5.30
CA THR A 8 2.05 19.31 -6.27
C THR A 8 0.79 19.22 -7.10
N ASN A 9 0.91 18.71 -8.32
CA ASN A 9 -0.20 18.55 -9.26
C ASN A 9 -1.18 17.41 -8.86
N GLY A 10 -1.07 16.90 -7.62
CA GLY A 10 -1.95 15.89 -7.05
C GLY A 10 -3.17 16.53 -6.38
N PHE A 11 -4.09 17.05 -7.17
CA PHE A 11 -5.26 17.80 -6.68
C PHE A 11 -6.33 16.92 -5.99
N SER A 12 -6.35 15.61 -6.26
CA SER A 12 -7.38 14.73 -5.70
C SER A 12 -6.94 14.08 -4.39
N LYS A 13 -7.44 14.62 -3.27
CA LYS A 13 -7.30 14.06 -1.91
C LYS A 13 -8.58 13.39 -1.41
N LYS A 14 -9.54 13.14 -2.31
CA LYS A 14 -10.77 12.40 -1.98
C LYS A 14 -10.40 11.03 -1.45
N VAL A 15 -11.08 10.58 -0.39
CA VAL A 15 -10.77 9.31 0.26
C VAL A 15 -10.94 8.14 -0.71
N GLU A 16 -11.88 8.20 -1.66
CA GLU A 16 -12.08 7.13 -2.65
C GLU A 16 -10.92 7.03 -3.65
N ASN A 17 -10.35 8.16 -4.08
CA ASN A 17 -9.16 8.18 -4.92
C ASN A 17 -7.90 7.84 -4.13
N HIS A 18 -7.92 8.15 -2.83
CA HIS A 18 -6.96 7.61 -1.90
C HIS A 18 -7.14 6.13 -1.67
N ALA A 19 -8.32 5.52 -1.87
CA ALA A 19 -8.62 4.09 -1.74
C ALA A 19 -8.12 3.27 -2.94
N PHE A 20 -8.30 3.75 -4.17
CA PHE A 20 -7.57 3.17 -5.32
C PHE A 20 -6.05 3.39 -5.16
N ALA A 21 -5.66 4.53 -4.62
CA ALA A 21 -4.30 4.75 -4.18
C ALA A 21 -4.02 4.14 -2.79
N VAL A 22 -4.93 3.42 -2.12
CA VAL A 22 -4.69 2.88 -0.76
C VAL A 22 -3.75 1.71 -0.96
N ALA A 23 -3.91 0.93 -2.02
CA ALA A 23 -2.88 -0.03 -2.43
C ALA A 23 -1.51 0.67 -2.54
N ALA A 24 -1.39 1.76 -3.28
CA ALA A 24 -0.10 2.46 -3.44
C ALA A 24 0.41 3.16 -2.16
N VAL A 25 -0.50 3.72 -1.34
CA VAL A 25 -0.21 4.49 -0.12
C VAL A 25 0.12 3.55 1.02
N ALA A 26 -0.71 2.52 1.23
CA ALA A 26 -0.49 1.48 2.21
C ALA A 26 0.79 0.71 1.90
N LEU A 27 1.03 0.31 0.65
CA LEU A 27 2.31 -0.33 0.28
C LEU A 27 3.51 0.58 0.53
N HIS A 28 3.41 1.87 0.21
CA HIS A 28 4.48 2.82 0.49
C HIS A 28 4.75 2.97 1.99
N MET A 29 3.70 3.05 2.82
CA MET A 29 3.84 3.15 4.28
C MET A 29 4.34 1.85 4.89
N MET A 30 3.87 0.69 4.42
CA MET A 30 4.37 -0.65 4.80
C MET A 30 5.88 -0.73 4.56
N TYR A 31 6.33 -0.44 3.34
CA TYR A 31 7.75 -0.50 3.00
C TYR A 31 8.60 0.46 3.84
N PHE A 32 8.17 1.72 3.99
CA PHE A 32 8.95 2.71 4.74
C PHE A 32 8.98 2.47 6.25
N ASN A 33 7.96 1.83 6.82
CA ASN A 33 7.88 1.59 8.27
C ASN A 33 8.44 0.23 8.69
N PHE A 34 8.28 -0.83 7.89
CA PHE A 34 8.61 -2.20 8.27
C PHE A 34 9.90 -2.73 7.62
N VAL A 35 10.19 -2.34 6.38
CA VAL A 35 11.33 -2.88 5.61
C VAL A 35 12.53 -1.94 5.63
N ARG A 36 12.30 -0.63 5.47
CA ARG A 36 13.39 0.33 5.36
C ARG A 36 14.00 0.65 6.72
N ILE A 37 15.30 0.46 6.85
CA ILE A 37 16.08 0.93 8.01
C ILE A 37 16.18 2.46 7.95
N HIS A 38 15.79 3.13 9.03
CA HIS A 38 15.86 4.58 9.11
C HIS A 38 17.25 5.02 9.58
N SER A 39 17.89 5.93 8.83
CA SER A 39 19.29 6.33 9.08
C SER A 39 19.56 6.87 10.48
N LYS A 40 18.60 7.57 11.12
CA LYS A 40 18.77 8.06 12.51
C LYS A 40 18.46 7.03 13.59
N LEU A 41 17.49 6.13 13.33
CA LEU A 41 17.06 5.15 14.32
C LEU A 41 17.91 3.88 14.27
N LEU A 42 18.65 3.67 13.16
CA LEU A 42 19.42 2.46 12.85
C LEU A 42 18.59 1.17 12.86
N MET A 43 17.27 1.30 12.96
CA MET A 43 16.28 0.24 12.95
C MET A 43 15.06 0.70 12.14
N SER A 44 14.14 -0.21 11.84
CA SER A 44 12.89 0.16 11.15
C SER A 44 12.01 0.99 12.09
N PRO A 45 11.24 1.96 11.56
CA PRO A 45 10.31 2.74 12.36
C PRO A 45 9.30 1.89 13.15
N ALA A 46 8.85 0.76 12.58
CA ALA A 46 7.94 -0.16 13.26
C ALA A 46 8.59 -0.86 14.47
N MET A 47 9.89 -1.18 14.38
CA MET A 47 10.66 -1.72 15.52
C MET A 47 10.86 -0.65 16.60
N ALA A 48 11.20 0.59 16.21
CA ALA A 48 11.35 1.68 17.17
C ALA A 48 10.04 2.02 17.90
N ALA A 49 8.90 1.80 17.24
CA ALA A 49 7.57 2.00 17.81
C ALA A 49 7.04 0.78 18.60
N GLY A 50 7.77 -0.34 18.65
CA GLY A 50 7.33 -1.57 19.34
C GLY A 50 6.16 -2.29 18.66
N VAL A 51 5.95 -2.06 17.36
CA VAL A 51 4.85 -2.68 16.58
C VAL A 51 5.27 -4.03 16.01
N SER A 52 6.56 -4.23 15.76
CA SER A 52 7.14 -5.48 15.24
C SER A 52 8.51 -5.69 15.87
N ASP A 53 8.82 -6.92 16.26
CA ASP A 53 10.14 -7.27 16.82
C ASP A 53 11.14 -7.73 15.76
N LYS A 54 10.66 -8.00 14.53
CA LYS A 54 11.47 -8.42 13.39
C LYS A 54 11.54 -7.33 12.31
N LEU A 55 12.65 -7.33 11.57
CA LEU A 55 12.74 -6.62 10.30
C LEU A 55 11.98 -7.42 9.23
N TRP A 56 11.17 -6.74 8.44
CA TRP A 56 10.38 -7.38 7.39
C TRP A 56 11.13 -7.32 6.07
N GLU A 57 10.91 -8.32 5.23
CA GLU A 57 11.37 -8.30 3.84
C GLU A 57 10.25 -7.94 2.87
N VAL A 58 10.62 -7.58 1.64
CA VAL A 58 9.63 -7.32 0.58
C VAL A 58 8.79 -8.56 0.29
N ALA A 59 9.36 -9.76 0.44
CA ALA A 59 8.66 -11.03 0.28
C ALA A 59 7.50 -11.19 1.28
N ASP A 60 7.68 -10.78 2.54
CA ASP A 60 6.62 -10.84 3.55
C ASP A 60 5.42 -9.96 3.18
N ILE A 61 5.68 -8.81 2.55
CA ILE A 61 4.63 -7.91 2.08
C ILE A 61 3.85 -8.55 0.93
N VAL A 62 4.55 -9.18 -0.03
CA VAL A 62 3.91 -9.87 -1.16
C VAL A 62 3.04 -11.01 -0.66
N ALA A 63 3.54 -11.84 0.26
CA ALA A 63 2.77 -12.93 0.85
C ALA A 63 1.50 -12.45 1.57
N LEU A 64 1.56 -11.28 2.23
CA LEU A 64 0.38 -10.67 2.85
C LEU A 64 -0.65 -10.16 1.85
N VAL A 65 -0.21 -9.61 0.72
CA VAL A 65 -1.11 -9.18 -0.35
C VAL A 65 -1.78 -10.39 -0.98
N GLU A 66 -1.01 -11.44 -1.30
CA GLU A 66 -1.54 -12.69 -1.86
C GLU A 66 -2.54 -13.37 -0.91
N ALA A 67 -2.30 -13.33 0.40
CA ALA A 67 -3.24 -13.86 1.40
C ALA A 67 -4.53 -13.03 1.52
N GLY A 68 -4.48 -11.74 1.19
CA GLY A 68 -5.61 -10.82 1.29
C GLY A 68 -6.42 -10.67 0.00
N GLU A 69 -5.88 -11.09 -1.15
CA GLU A 69 -6.60 -11.10 -2.41
C GLU A 69 -7.56 -12.31 -2.47
N GLU A 70 -8.88 -12.04 -2.49
CA GLU A 70 -9.86 -13.06 -2.85
C GLU A 70 -9.61 -13.54 -4.29
N ALA A 71 -9.65 -14.85 -4.50
CA ALA A 71 -9.37 -15.47 -5.79
C ALA A 71 -10.14 -14.78 -6.93
N PRO A 72 -9.50 -14.52 -8.09
CA PRO A 72 -10.11 -13.73 -9.16
C PRO A 72 -11.43 -14.37 -9.60
N ALA A 73 -12.53 -13.67 -9.36
CA ALA A 73 -13.84 -14.11 -9.77
C ALA A 73 -13.92 -14.23 -11.30
N LYS A 74 -14.50 -15.33 -11.80
CA LYS A 74 -14.72 -15.50 -13.24
C LYS A 74 -15.56 -14.33 -13.77
N ARG A 75 -15.01 -13.61 -14.76
CA ARG A 75 -15.71 -12.50 -15.43
C ARG A 75 -17.07 -12.99 -15.94
N GLY A 76 -18.13 -12.31 -15.53
CA GLY A 76 -19.49 -12.59 -16.00
C GLY A 76 -19.70 -12.28 -17.49
N PRO A 77 -20.77 -12.81 -18.11
CA PRO A 77 -21.07 -12.59 -19.52
C PRO A 77 -21.28 -11.10 -19.86
N TYR A 78 -20.82 -10.69 -21.05
CA TYR A 78 -20.92 -9.31 -21.53
C TYR A 78 -22.38 -8.90 -21.80
N LYS A 79 -22.83 -7.80 -21.18
CA LYS A 79 -24.16 -7.23 -21.46
C LYS A 79 -24.16 -6.61 -22.86
N LYS A 80 -24.92 -7.20 -23.79
CA LYS A 80 -25.23 -6.59 -25.08
C LYS A 80 -26.24 -5.47 -24.88
N SER A 81 -25.99 -4.28 -25.42
CA SER A 81 -27.02 -3.24 -25.52
C SER A 81 -28.08 -3.67 -26.55
N ALA A 82 -29.36 -3.51 -26.23
CA ALA A 82 -30.43 -3.67 -27.20
C ALA A 82 -30.34 -2.56 -28.27
N ALA A 83 -30.67 -2.91 -29.51
CA ALA A 83 -30.72 -2.01 -30.66
C ALA A 83 -31.94 -1.07 -30.60
#